data_AF-A0A0Q9S9Q3-F1
#
_entry.id   AF-A0A0Q9S9Q3-F1
#
_cell.length_a   1.000
_cell.length_b   1.000
_cell.length_c   1.000
_cell.angle_alpha   90.00
_cell.angle_beta   90.00
_cell.angle_gamma   90.00
#
_symmetry.space_group_name_H-M   'P 1'
#
loop_
_entity.id
_entity.type
_entity.pdbx_description
1 polymer ?
#
loop_
_entity_poly.entity_id
_entity_poly.type
_entity_poly.pdbx_seq_one_letter_code
_entity_poly.pdbx_strand_id
1 'polypeptide(L)'
;MRLQCQDGSVPAPLFEYVAWFRDETLPPEDQDYEWPGIIYIRTHTLESARAWGDHLAQTCLDRFLWSSVEPYLEVPPAGQPVAIDGEELTASQIGW
;
A
#
# COMPACT_ATOMS: atom_id res chain seq x y z
N MET A 1 23.07 1.66 33.61
CA MET A 1 22.45 1.32 32.31
C MET A 1 21.57 2.49 31.92
N ARG A 2 22.11 3.42 31.11
CA ARG A 2 21.37 4.62 30.67
C ARG A 2 20.65 4.27 29.37
N LEU A 3 19.33 4.34 29.38
CA LEU A 3 18.51 4.26 28.17
C LEU A 3 18.87 5.45 27.29
N GLN A 4 19.43 5.16 26.12
CA GLN A 4 19.74 6.17 25.10
C GLN A 4 18.43 6.77 24.60
N CYS A 5 18.45 8.08 24.43
CA CYS A 5 17.37 8.88 23.86
C CYS A 5 16.95 8.29 22.51
N GLN A 6 15.70 7.82 22.42
CA GLN A 6 15.03 7.69 21.14
C GLN A 6 14.89 9.12 20.60
N ASP A 7 15.47 9.38 19.43
CA ASP A 7 15.25 10.64 18.73
C ASP A 7 13.74 10.89 18.66
N GLY A 8 13.30 12.05 19.17
CA GLY A 8 11.89 12.45 19.25
C GLY A 8 11.26 12.75 17.89
N SER A 9 11.70 12.08 16.82
CA SER A 9 11.04 12.14 15.52
C SER A 9 9.70 11.43 15.64
N VAL A 10 8.63 12.20 15.46
CA VAL A 10 7.29 11.63 15.27
C VAL A 10 7.39 10.64 14.11
N PRO A 11 6.94 9.39 14.28
CA PRO A 11 6.91 8.45 13.17
C PRO A 11 6.15 9.08 12.01
N ALA A 12 6.66 8.93 10.78
CA ALA A 12 5.99 9.46 9.60
C ALA A 12 4.53 8.97 9.54
N PRO A 13 3.60 9.81 9.03
CA PRO A 13 2.20 9.45 8.96
C PRO A 13 1.99 8.18 8.12
N LEU A 14 0.88 7.52 8.38
CA LEU A 14 0.47 6.31 7.69
C LEU A 14 -0.65 6.67 6.72
N PHE A 15 -0.64 6.04 5.55
CA PHE A 15 -1.66 6.20 4.53
C PHE A 15 -2.18 4.82 4.13
N GLU A 16 -3.49 4.70 3.95
CA GLU A 16 -4.10 3.55 3.31
C GLU A 16 -4.09 3.81 1.80
N TYR A 17 -3.45 2.92 1.07
CA TYR A 17 -3.44 2.94 -0.38
C TYR A 17 -4.24 1.74 -0.88
N VAL A 18 -5.20 2.03 -1.77
CA VAL A 18 -6.07 1.03 -2.39
C VAL A 18 -5.88 1.11 -3.89
N ALA A 19 -5.42 0.01 -4.49
CA ALA A 19 -5.38 -0.16 -5.94
C ALA A 19 -6.49 -1.10 -6.37
N TRP A 20 -7.21 -0.74 -7.43
CA TRP A 20 -8.17 -1.62 -8.06
C TRP A 20 -7.55 -2.30 -9.26
N PHE A 21 -7.72 -3.62 -9.31
CA PHE A 21 -7.22 -4.47 -10.38
C PHE A 21 -8.38 -5.09 -11.16
N ARG A 22 -8.09 -5.52 -12.38
CA ARG A 22 -9.01 -6.28 -13.24
C ARG A 22 -8.30 -7.45 -13.90
N ASP A 23 -8.93 -8.61 -13.90
CA ASP A 23 -8.47 -9.80 -14.63
C ASP A 23 -9.43 -10.10 -15.79
N GLU A 24 -9.06 -9.66 -16.99
CA GLU A 24 -9.85 -9.90 -18.21
C GLU A 24 -9.92 -11.39 -18.62
N THR A 25 -9.18 -12.27 -17.94
CA THR A 25 -9.30 -13.72 -18.14
C THR A 25 -10.51 -14.31 -17.41
N LEU A 26 -11.11 -13.57 -16.48
CA LEU A 26 -12.32 -13.96 -15.75
C LEU A 26 -13.57 -13.34 -16.40
N PRO A 27 -14.76 -13.99 -16.26
CA PRO A 27 -16.02 -13.39 -16.66
C PRO A 27 -16.33 -12.11 -15.87
N PRO A 28 -16.96 -11.08 -16.47
CA PRO A 28 -17.34 -9.85 -15.76
C PRO A 28 -18.28 -10.04 -14.56
N GLU A 29 -18.99 -11.17 -14.50
CA GLU A 29 -19.86 -11.54 -13.38
C GLU A 29 -19.11 -12.22 -12.23
N ASP A 30 -17.83 -12.56 -12.42
CA ASP A 30 -16.99 -13.13 -11.37
C ASP A 30 -16.65 -12.06 -10.32
N GLN A 31 -16.72 -12.43 -9.05
CA GLN A 31 -16.38 -11.52 -7.95
C GLN A 31 -14.90 -11.11 -7.97
N ASP A 32 -14.04 -11.94 -8.56
CA ASP A 32 -12.61 -11.69 -8.69
C ASP A 32 -12.27 -11.03 -10.05
N TYR A 33 -13.28 -10.69 -10.86
CA TYR A 33 -13.07 -9.93 -12.10
C TYR A 33 -12.44 -8.56 -11.82
N GLU A 34 -12.89 -7.89 -10.74
CA GLU A 34 -12.30 -6.69 -10.20
C GLU A 34 -12.11 -6.84 -8.69
N TRP A 35 -10.90 -6.61 -8.20
CA TRP A 35 -10.60 -6.71 -6.78
C TRP A 35 -9.73 -5.55 -6.29
N PRO A 36 -9.91 -5.12 -5.02
CA PRO A 36 -9.03 -4.17 -4.40
C PRO A 36 -7.80 -4.87 -3.78
N GLY A 37 -6.63 -4.33 -4.03
CA GLY A 37 -5.44 -4.54 -3.21
C GLY A 37 -5.28 -3.39 -2.23
N ILE A 38 -5.11 -3.71 -0.94
CA ILE A 38 -4.92 -2.72 0.13
C ILE A 38 -3.53 -2.90 0.75
N ILE A 39 -2.80 -1.79 0.89
CA ILE A 39 -1.55 -1.72 1.67
C ILE A 39 -1.53 -0.44 2.50
N TYR A 40 -0.70 -0.46 3.53
CA TYR A 40 -0.43 0.72 4.34
C TYR A 40 0.96 1.26 4.03
N ILE A 41 1.07 2.54 3.72
CA ILE A 41 2.34 3.19 3.34
C ILE A 41 2.71 4.22 4.38
N ARG A 42 3.90 4.09 4.96
CA ARG A 42 4.47 5.06 5.89
C ARG A 42 5.42 6.00 5.16
N THR A 43 5.01 7.26 5.01
CA THR A 43 5.78 8.31 4.33
C THR A 43 5.37 9.69 4.86
N HIS A 44 6.03 10.76 4.42
CA HIS A 44 5.78 12.11 4.92
C HIS A 44 4.60 12.82 4.25
N THR A 45 4.17 12.39 3.06
CA THR A 45 3.12 13.08 2.29
C THR A 45 2.18 12.11 1.58
N LEU A 46 0.95 12.57 1.33
CA LEU A 46 -0.04 11.83 0.56
C LEU A 46 0.42 11.59 -0.89
N GLU A 47 1.12 12.56 -1.48
CA GLU A 47 1.68 12.45 -2.83
C GLU A 47 2.75 11.36 -2.92
N SER A 48 3.66 11.31 -1.95
CA SER A 48 4.66 10.24 -1.84
C SER A 48 4.00 8.87 -1.68
N ALA A 49 2.95 8.78 -0.85
CA ALA A 49 2.23 7.52 -0.65
C ALA A 49 1.56 7.05 -1.95
N ARG A 50 0.92 7.98 -2.68
CA ARG A 50 0.34 7.68 -3.99
C ARG A 50 1.40 7.23 -4.99
N ALA A 51 2.47 8.00 -5.15
CA ALA A 51 3.50 7.71 -6.14
C ALA A 51 4.15 6.35 -5.91
N TRP A 52 4.44 6.01 -4.65
CA TRP A 52 5.01 4.72 -4.29
C TRP A 52 4.00 3.58 -4.47
N GLY A 53 2.74 3.76 -4.02
CA GLY A 53 1.68 2.77 -4.21
C GLY A 53 1.35 2.51 -5.69
N ASP A 54 1.31 3.55 -6.51
CA ASP A 54 1.09 3.46 -7.96
C ASP A 54 2.25 2.71 -8.63
N HIS A 55 3.50 3.02 -8.25
CA HIS A 55 4.67 2.30 -8.72
C HIS A 55 4.60 0.79 -8.40
N LEU A 56 4.19 0.45 -7.17
CA LEU A 56 4.02 -0.93 -6.76
C LEU A 56 2.89 -1.62 -7.51
N ALA A 57 1.73 -0.96 -7.63
CA ALA A 57 0.57 -1.51 -8.32
C ALA A 57 0.87 -1.80 -9.81
N GLN A 58 1.70 -0.98 -10.45
CA GLN A 58 2.18 -1.20 -11.82
C GLN A 58 3.07 -2.44 -11.95
N THR A 59 3.66 -2.96 -10.87
CA THR A 59 4.37 -4.26 -10.91
C THR A 59 3.41 -5.44 -11.04
N CYS A 60 2.12 -5.23 -10.78
CA CYS A 60 1.05 -6.22 -10.83
C CYS A 60 0.49 -6.43 -12.26
N LEU A 61 1.36 -6.34 -13.28
CA LEU A 61 1.04 -6.46 -14.72
C LEU A 61 -0.02 -5.43 -15.20
N ASP A 62 -0.57 -5.63 -16.40
CA ASP A 62 -1.62 -4.78 -17.03
C ASP A 62 -3.00 -4.87 -16.34
N ARG A 63 -3.04 -5.28 -15.07
CA ARG A 63 -4.28 -5.46 -14.29
C ARG A 63 -4.69 -4.18 -13.57
N PHE A 64 -3.79 -3.22 -13.39
CA PHE A 64 -4.08 -1.99 -12.65
C PHE A 64 -5.09 -1.08 -13.38
N LEU A 65 -6.14 -0.67 -12.67
CA LEU A 65 -7.16 0.26 -13.19
C LEU A 65 -6.96 1.69 -12.66
N TRP A 66 -7.03 1.84 -11.34
CA TRP A 66 -6.96 3.12 -10.65
C TRP A 66 -6.61 2.93 -9.17
N SER A 67 -6.25 4.02 -8.51
CA SER A 67 -5.88 4.04 -7.11
C SER A 67 -6.51 5.19 -6.32
N SER A 68 -6.69 4.95 -5.02
CA SER A 68 -7.01 5.96 -4.02
C SER A 68 -6.02 5.89 -2.86
N VAL A 69 -5.76 7.03 -2.24
CA VAL A 69 -4.91 7.12 -1.05
C VAL A 69 -5.54 8.06 -0.04
N GLU A 70 -5.56 7.64 1.23
CA GLU A 70 -6.16 8.41 2.31
C GLU A 70 -5.28 8.35 3.57
N PRO A 71 -5.25 9.40 4.39
CA PRO A 71 -4.58 9.35 5.69
C PRO A 71 -5.20 8.25 6.57
N TYR A 72 -4.35 7.38 7.12
CA TYR A 72 -4.79 6.31 8.02
C TYR A 72 -4.35 6.64 9.46
N LEU A 73 -5.34 6.84 10.32
CA LEU A 73 -5.13 7.29 11.70
C LEU A 73 -5.14 6.15 12.73
N GLU A 74 -5.39 4.92 12.28
CA GLU A 74 -5.50 3.74 13.12
C GLU A 74 -4.24 2.86 13.05
N VAL A 75 -4.23 1.79 13.84
CA VAL A 75 -3.18 0.76 13.75
C VAL A 75 -3.57 -0.22 12.63
N PRO A 76 -2.69 -0.50 11.65
CA PRO A 76 -2.98 -1.47 10.60
C PRO A 76 -3.46 -2.80 11.18
N PRO A 77 -4.45 -3.45 10.55
CA PRO A 77 -4.86 -4.79 10.95
C PRO A 77 -3.66 -5.74 10.97
N ALA A 78 -3.61 -6.63 11.97
CA ALA A 78 -2.51 -7.56 12.12
C ALA A 78 -2.36 -8.44 10.85
N GLY A 79 -1.14 -8.52 10.33
CA GLY A 79 -0.83 -9.28 9.11
C GLY A 79 -1.01 -8.51 7.81
N GLN A 80 -1.48 -7.26 7.85
CA GLN A 80 -1.48 -6.40 6.66
C GLN A 80 -0.07 -5.86 6.36
N PRO A 81 0.34 -5.85 5.08
CA PRO A 81 1.62 -5.31 4.69
C PRO A 81 1.68 -3.81 4.97
N VAL A 82 2.75 -3.41 5.66
CA VAL A 82 3.09 -2.00 5.87
C VAL A 82 4.37 -1.74 5.10
N ALA A 83 4.25 -1.00 4.02
CA ALA A 83 5.37 -0.48 3.26
C ALA A 83 5.96 0.75 3.95
N ILE A 84 7.28 0.83 3.99
CA ILE A 84 8.00 2.02 4.41
C ILE A 84 8.61 2.65 3.15
N ASP A 85 8.52 3.98 3.06
CA ASP A 85 9.13 4.73 1.97
C ASP A 85 10.61 4.34 1.76
N GLY A 86 10.96 3.98 0.53
CA GLY A 86 12.29 3.49 0.15
C GLY A 86 12.55 1.99 0.35
N GLU A 87 11.60 1.21 0.88
CA GLU A 87 11.68 -0.25 0.89
C GLU A 87 11.23 -0.80 -0.48
N GLU A 88 12.00 -1.72 -1.06
CA GLU A 88 11.59 -2.42 -2.27
C GLU A 88 10.65 -3.58 -1.91
N LEU A 89 9.39 -3.46 -2.32
CA LEU A 89 8.39 -4.52 -2.26
C LEU A 89 7.88 -4.80 -3.68
N THR A 90 7.39 -6.02 -3.90
CA THR A 90 6.71 -6.43 -5.13
C THR A 90 5.28 -6.82 -4.82
N ALA A 91 4.37 -6.74 -5.81
CA ALA A 91 2.97 -7.17 -5.65
C ALA A 91 2.85 -8.55 -4.98
N SER A 92 3.65 -9.52 -5.41
CA SER A 92 3.62 -10.88 -4.85
C SER A 92 4.04 -10.95 -3.37
N GLN A 93 4.89 -10.03 -2.89
CA GLN A 93 5.30 -9.98 -1.48
C GLN A 93 4.22 -9.42 -0.56
N ILE A 94 3.29 -8.63 -1.10
CA ILE A 94 2.17 -8.04 -0.36
C ILE A 94 0.84 -8.76 -0.62
N GLY A 95 0.89 -9.89 -1.34
CA GLY A 95 -0.28 -10.73 -1.61
C GLY A 95 -1.20 -10.20 -2.71
N TRP A 96 -0.67 -9.36 -3.61
CA TRP A 96 -1.34 -8.90 -4.82
C TRP A 96 -0.87 -9.68 -6.05
#